data_AF-A0A060CRD0-F1
#
_entry.id   AF-A0A060CRD0-F1
#
_cell.length_a   1.000
_cell.length_b   1.000
_cell.length_c   1.000
_cell.angle_alpha   90.00
_cell.angle_beta   90.00
_cell.angle_gamma   90.00
#
_symmetry.space_group_name_H-M   'P 1'
#
loop_
_entity.id
_entity.type
_entity.pdbx_description
1 polymer ?
#
loop_
_entity_poly.entity_id
_entity_poly.type
_entity_poly.pdbx_seq_one_letter_code
_entity_poly.pdbx_strand_id
1 'polypeptide(L)' 'MTDRLTFPKGFGWGTATASYQIEGAVAADGRSPSIWDT' A
#
# COMPACT_ATOMS: atom_id res chain seq x y z
N MET A 1 15.53 5.55 32.63
CA MET A 1 14.29 6.31 32.34
C MET A 1 14.09 6.28 30.84
N THR A 2 13.14 5.49 30.35
CA THR A 2 12.69 5.58 28.96
C THR A 2 11.65 6.69 28.89
N ASP A 3 11.95 7.72 28.10
CA ASP A 3 10.98 8.77 27.80
C ASP A 3 9.85 8.18 26.93
N ARG A 4 8.62 8.63 27.17
CA ARG A 4 7.43 8.04 26.57
C ARG A 4 7.10 8.78 25.27
N LEU A 5 7.41 8.15 24.13
CA LEU A 5 7.10 8.71 22.82
C LEU A 5 5.58 8.92 22.67
N THR A 6 5.16 10.16 22.45
CA THR A 6 3.76 10.55 22.21
C THR A 6 3.64 11.22 20.85
N PHE A 7 2.65 10.82 20.07
CA PHE A 7 2.40 11.39 18.75
C PHE A 7 1.71 12.76 18.87
N PRO A 8 2.00 13.72 17.98
CA PRO A 8 1.33 15.02 17.96
C PRO A 8 -0.18 14.90 17.73
N LYS A 9 -0.94 15.91 18.18
CA LYS A 9 -2.36 16.03 17.84
C LYS A 9 -2.50 16.14 16.32
N GLY A 10 -3.36 15.31 15.74
CA GLY A 10 -3.57 15.27 14.28
C GLY A 10 -2.59 14.40 13.50
N PHE A 11 -1.81 13.55 14.18
CA PHE A 11 -0.96 12.58 13.51
C PHE A 11 -1.80 11.60 12.66
N GLY A 12 -1.51 11.54 11.36
CA GLY A 12 -2.19 10.67 10.42
C GLY A 12 -1.69 9.24 10.52
N TRP A 13 -2.56 8.35 10.99
CA TRP A 13 -2.31 6.91 10.97
C TRP A 13 -2.94 6.30 9.73
N GLY A 14 -2.19 5.41 9.09
CA GLY A 14 -2.68 4.73 7.90
C GLY A 14 -1.92 3.46 7.61
N THR A 15 -2.36 2.79 6.56
CA THR A 15 -1.73 1.62 5.96
C THR A 15 -1.66 1.84 4.46
N ALA A 16 -0.80 1.09 3.77
CA ALA A 16 -0.61 1.22 2.33
C ALA A 16 -0.46 -0.15 1.67
N THR A 17 -0.86 -0.20 0.40
CA THR A 17 -0.67 -1.35 -0.49
C THR A 17 -0.19 -0.85 -1.86
N ALA A 18 0.22 -1.77 -2.73
CA ALA A 18 0.44 -1.49 -4.14
C ALA A 18 -0.43 -2.40 -4.99
N SER A 19 -0.93 -1.88 -6.11
CA SER A 19 -1.91 -2.56 -6.97
C SER A 19 -1.46 -3.97 -7.36
N TYR A 20 -0.30 -4.10 -8.00
CA TYR A 20 0.19 -5.39 -8.48
C TYR A 20 0.43 -6.41 -7.36
N GLN A 21 0.67 -5.96 -6.13
CA GLN A 21 0.89 -6.86 -4.99
C GLN A 21 -0.41 -7.47 -4.45
N ILE A 22 -1.57 -6.85 -4.68
CA ILE A 22 -2.81 -7.22 -3.99
C ILE A 22 -4.06 -7.33 -4.87
N GLU A 23 -4.12 -6.67 -6.03
CA GLU A 23 -5.35 -6.64 -6.85
C GLU A 23 -5.60 -7.95 -7.60
N GLY A 24 -4.55 -8.62 -8.07
CA GLY A 24 -4.70 -9.80 -8.93
C GLY A 24 -5.34 -9.45 -10.27
N ALA A 25 -6.32 -10.25 -10.71
CA ALA A 25 -7.10 -10.03 -11.95
C ALA A 25 -6.23 -9.72 -13.20
N VAL A 26 -5.02 -10.29 -13.25
CA VAL A 26 -3.96 -9.96 -14.22
C VAL A 26 -4.40 -10.07 -15.69
N ALA A 27 -5.34 -10.97 -16.01
CA ALA A 27 -5.86 -11.21 -17.36
C ALA A 27 -7.37 -10.93 -17.52
N ALA A 28 -8.00 -10.22 -16.58
CA ALA A 28 -9.43 -9.91 -16.62
C ALA A 28 -9.70 -8.53 -17.26
N ASP A 29 -10.92 -8.35 -17.77
CA ASP A 29 -11.54 -7.06 -18.10
C ASP A 29 -10.70 -6.08 -18.93
N GLY A 30 -9.86 -6.62 -19.82
CA GLY A 30 -9.04 -5.80 -20.72
C GLY A 30 -7.86 -5.10 -20.05
N ARG A 31 -7.45 -5.52 -18.84
CA ARG A 31 -6.19 -5.05 -18.22
C ARG A 31 -5.03 -5.29 -19.19
N SER A 32 -4.30 -4.22 -19.51
CA SER A 32 -3.05 -4.33 -20.27
C SER A 32 -1.87 -4.70 -19.35
N PRO A 33 -0.87 -5.45 -19.83
CA PRO A 33 0.32 -5.80 -19.05
C PRO A 33 1.08 -4.56 -18.56
N SER A 34 1.60 -4.65 -17.35
CA SER A 34 2.59 -3.74 -16.79
C SER A 34 3.99 -4.34 -16.87
N ILE A 35 5.02 -3.55 -16.54
CA ILE A 35 6.40 -4.04 -16.51
C ILE A 35 6.63 -5.16 -15.48
N TRP A 36 5.77 -5.27 -14.46
CA TRP A 36 5.90 -6.28 -13.40
C TRP A 36 5.26 -7.62 -13.76
N ASP A 37 4.57 -7.69 -14.90
CA ASP A 37 4.00 -8.94 -15.43
C ASP A 37 5.04 -9.81 -16.14
N THR A 38 6.24 -9.27 -16.41
CA THR A 38 7.31 -9.96 -17.17
C THR A 38 8.58 -10.13 -16.35
#